data_AF-A0AAC9HQK2-F1
#
_entry.id   AF-A0AAC9HQK2-F1
#
_cell.length_a   1.000
_cell.length_b   1.000
_cell.length_c   1.000
_cell.angle_alpha   90.00
_cell.angle_beta   90.00
_cell.angle_gamma   90.00
#
_symmetry.space_group_name_H-M   'P 1'
#
loop_
_entity.id
_entity.type
_entity.pdbx_description
1 polymer ?
#
loop_
_entity_poly.entity_id
_entity_poly.type
_entity_poly.pdbx_seq_one_letter_code
_entity_poly.pdbx_strand_id
1 'polypeptide(L)'
;MSTVTDTPVEVRVAAGTLAGGAALFLLVGLVRWLTEGGFDVVGLPLVVFLAAGSSAAGLFTGRIGLRIFAMVIASLTALLYLQFVLSDGFWWVRVLGGLAAAGAVYAVVLLNTGPARQFFGLEAPGRS
;
A
#
# COMPACT_ATOMS: atom_id res chain seq x y z
N MET A 1 9.49 -33.74 -0.28
CA MET A 1 9.02 -32.80 -1.32
C MET A 1 8.62 -31.52 -0.62
N SER A 2 9.56 -30.59 -0.46
CA SER A 2 9.31 -29.30 0.20
C SER A 2 8.46 -28.45 -0.73
N THR A 3 7.16 -28.36 -0.47
CA THR A 3 6.31 -27.35 -1.09
C THR A 3 6.83 -26.00 -0.63
N VAL A 4 7.67 -25.37 -1.45
CA VAL A 4 7.87 -23.92 -1.35
C VAL A 4 6.49 -23.34 -1.59
N THR A 5 5.84 -22.89 -0.52
CA THR A 5 4.58 -22.16 -0.62
C THR A 5 4.93 -20.83 -1.29
N ASP A 6 4.89 -20.82 -2.61
CA ASP A 6 5.11 -19.60 -3.38
C ASP A 6 4.13 -18.54 -2.87
N THR A 7 4.63 -17.32 -2.63
CA THR A 7 3.79 -16.23 -2.16
C THR A 7 2.69 -15.99 -3.21
N PRO A 8 1.39 -16.03 -2.85
CA PRO A 8 0.31 -15.87 -3.81
C PRO A 8 0.44 -14.57 -4.60
N VAL A 9 -0.02 -14.58 -5.85
CA VAL A 9 0.06 -13.41 -6.73
C VAL A 9 -0.68 -12.22 -6.12
N GLU A 10 -1.79 -12.46 -5.41
CA GLU A 10 -2.58 -11.44 -4.73
C GLU A 10 -1.77 -10.71 -3.65
N VAL A 11 -0.95 -11.45 -2.89
CA VAL A 11 -0.08 -10.86 -1.86
C VAL A 11 1.06 -10.08 -2.51
N ARG A 12 1.66 -10.61 -3.59
CA ARG A 12 2.72 -9.93 -4.34
C ARG A 12 2.23 -8.64 -4.99
N VAL A 13 1.05 -8.68 -5.61
CA VAL A 13 0.42 -7.52 -6.24
C VAL A 13 0.02 -6.51 -5.17
N ALA A 14 -0.60 -6.93 -4.05
CA ALA A 14 -0.93 -6.03 -2.95
C ALA A 14 0.31 -5.33 -2.37
N ALA A 15 1.40 -6.07 -2.14
CA ALA A 15 2.66 -5.52 -1.68
C ALA A 15 3.26 -4.54 -2.71
N GLY A 16 3.25 -4.91 -3.99
CA GLY A 16 3.72 -4.05 -5.08
C GLY A 16 2.92 -2.76 -5.21
N THR A 17 1.59 -2.82 -5.12
CA THR A 17 0.72 -1.64 -5.19
C THR A 17 0.90 -0.73 -3.98
N LEU A 18 1.09 -1.29 -2.77
CA LEU A 18 1.33 -0.50 -1.57
C LEU A 18 2.68 0.20 -1.62
N ALA A 19 3.75 -0.55 -1.91
CA ALA A 19 5.10 0.00 -2.02
C ALA A 19 5.20 1.01 -3.18
N GLY A 20 4.63 0.68 -4.34
CA GLY A 20 4.63 1.55 -5.52
C GLY A 20 3.85 2.83 -5.31
N GLY A 21 2.65 2.76 -4.73
CA GLY A 21 1.86 3.94 -4.38
C GLY A 21 2.60 4.85 -3.39
N ALA A 22 3.23 4.26 -2.36
CA ALA A 22 3.97 5.00 -1.35
C ALA A 22 5.25 5.64 -1.91
N ALA A 23 5.96 4.95 -2.80
CA ALA A 23 7.12 5.48 -3.50
C ALA A 23 6.74 6.64 -4.44
N LEU A 24 5.66 6.49 -5.19
CA LEU A 24 5.13 7.54 -6.06
C LEU A 24 4.75 8.78 -5.24
N PHE A 25 4.11 8.57 -4.09
CA PHE A 25 3.70 9.65 -3.21
C PHE A 25 4.89 10.37 -2.59
N LEU A 26 5.92 9.64 -2.15
CA LEU A 26 7.18 10.23 -1.72
C LEU A 26 7.84 11.04 -2.84
N LEU A 27 7.85 10.53 -4.07
CA LEU A 27 8.40 11.24 -5.22
C LEU A 27 7.67 12.56 -5.48
N VAL A 28 6.34 12.57 -5.38
CA VAL A 28 5.53 13.81 -5.47
C VAL A 28 5.94 14.80 -4.37
N GLY A 29 6.07 14.32 -3.12
CA GLY A 29 6.52 15.14 -1.99
C GLY A 29 7.91 15.73 -2.19
N LEU A 30 8.86 14.93 -2.71
CA LEU A 30 10.21 15.37 -3.02
C LEU A 30 10.23 16.42 -4.13
N VAL A 31 9.48 16.22 -5.22
CA VAL A 31 9.35 17.19 -6.30
C VAL A 31 8.83 18.52 -5.75
N ARG A 32 7.76 18.50 -4.94
CA ARG A 32 7.20 19.70 -4.34
C ARG A 32 8.17 20.38 -3.38
N TRP A 33 8.88 19.60 -2.55
CA TRP A 33 9.89 20.16 -1.66
C TRP A 33 11.02 20.87 -2.43
N LEU A 34 11.47 20.30 -3.55
CA LEU A 34 12.51 20.91 -4.39
C LEU A 34 12.02 22.17 -5.13
N THR A 35 10.73 22.29 -5.43
CA THR A 35 10.18 23.43 -6.18
C THR A 35 9.60 24.54 -5.31
N GLU A 36 8.95 24.18 -4.20
CA GLU A 36 8.22 25.09 -3.32
C GLU A 36 8.99 25.38 -2.01
N GLY A 37 9.96 24.52 -1.63
CA GLY A 37 10.61 24.57 -0.32
C GLY A 37 9.71 24.04 0.80
N GLY A 38 10.22 24.03 2.03
CA GLY A 38 9.47 23.61 3.23
C GLY A 38 9.48 22.09 3.50
N PHE A 39 9.89 21.67 4.70
CA PHE A 39 9.93 20.23 5.05
C PHE A 39 8.51 19.66 5.31
N ASP A 40 7.55 20.53 5.61
CA ASP A 40 6.14 20.20 5.79
C ASP A 40 5.53 19.47 4.58
N VAL A 41 6.04 19.72 3.37
CA VAL A 41 5.54 19.11 2.13
C VAL A 41 6.07 17.68 1.91
N VAL A 42 7.20 17.30 2.52
CA VAL A 42 7.83 15.97 2.36
C VAL A 42 7.69 15.09 3.60
N GLY A 43 7.49 15.68 4.79
CA GLY A 43 7.42 14.94 6.05
C GLY A 43 6.32 13.87 6.05
N LEU A 44 5.09 14.24 5.63
CA LEU A 44 3.98 13.28 5.55
C LEU A 44 4.23 12.18 4.49
N PRO A 45 4.63 12.49 3.24
CA PRO A 45 5.01 11.47 2.27
C PRO A 45 6.10 10.51 2.75
N LEU A 46 7.10 11.00 3.50
CA LEU A 46 8.14 10.15 4.06
C LEU A 46 7.59 9.16 5.10
N VAL A 47 6.73 9.61 6.01
CA VAL A 47 6.07 8.74 7.00
C VAL A 47 5.22 7.68 6.30
N VAL A 48 4.45 8.06 5.29
CA VAL A 48 3.64 7.13 4.48
C VAL A 48 4.53 6.09 3.78
N PHE A 49 5.65 6.53 3.19
CA PHE A 49 6.60 5.63 2.55
C PHE A 49 7.15 4.58 3.52
N LEU A 50 7.57 5.00 4.72
CA LEU A 50 8.09 4.07 5.72
C LEU A 50 7.00 3.11 6.23
N ALA A 51 5.79 3.63 6.52
CA ALA A 51 4.69 2.82 7.05
C ALA A 51 4.17 1.80 6.02
N ALA A 52 3.84 2.26 4.81
CA ALA A 52 3.31 1.40 3.75
C ALA A 52 4.39 0.47 3.18
N GLY A 53 5.64 0.94 3.05
CA GLY A 53 6.77 0.13 2.60
C GLY A 53 7.11 -1.00 3.58
N SER A 54 7.18 -0.70 4.89
CA SER A 54 7.39 -1.74 5.92
C SER A 54 6.21 -2.72 5.99
N SER A 55 4.97 -2.22 5.83
CA SER A 55 3.79 -3.08 5.74
C SER A 55 3.83 -4.02 4.54
N ALA A 56 4.21 -3.51 3.37
CA ALA A 56 4.36 -4.31 2.15
C ALA A 56 5.44 -5.40 2.31
N ALA A 57 6.57 -5.07 2.92
CA ALA A 57 7.60 -6.06 3.25
C ALA A 57 7.09 -7.11 4.26
N GLY A 58 6.32 -6.69 5.27
CA GLY A 58 5.74 -7.56 6.29
C GLY A 58 4.75 -8.59 5.73
N LEU A 59 4.11 -8.33 4.58
CA LEU A 59 3.19 -9.28 3.95
C LEU A 59 3.88 -10.59 3.55
N PHE A 60 5.17 -10.55 3.17
CA PHE A 60 5.91 -11.74 2.75
C PHE A 60 6.21 -12.72 3.88
N THR A 61 6.00 -12.33 5.14
CA THR A 61 6.24 -13.24 6.27
C THR A 61 5.08 -14.22 6.52
N GLY A 62 3.94 -14.06 5.83
CA GLY A 62 2.75 -14.90 6.04
C GLY A 62 2.09 -14.79 7.41
N ARG A 63 2.41 -13.76 8.21
CA ARG A 63 1.87 -13.59 9.57
C ARG A 63 0.55 -12.83 9.54
N ILE A 64 -0.50 -13.40 10.13
CA ILE A 64 -1.83 -12.79 10.23
C ILE A 64 -1.81 -11.39 10.87
N GLY A 65 -1.00 -11.17 11.91
CA GLY A 65 -0.88 -9.86 12.55
C GLY A 65 -0.35 -8.79 11.61
N LEU A 66 0.63 -9.14 10.77
CA LEU A 66 1.20 -8.22 9.78
C LEU A 66 0.26 -7.98 8.60
N ARG A 67 -0.59 -8.95 8.24
CA ARG A 67 -1.69 -8.75 7.29
C ARG A 67 -2.69 -7.70 7.80
N ILE A 68 -3.16 -7.84 9.05
CA ILE A 68 -4.11 -6.89 9.64
C ILE A 68 -3.49 -5.50 9.70
N PHE A 69 -2.25 -5.40 10.18
CA PHE A 69 -1.50 -4.16 10.20
C PHE A 69 -1.41 -3.53 8.80
N ALA A 70 -1.03 -4.31 7.78
CA ALA A 70 -0.95 -3.83 6.41
C ALA A 70 -2.30 -3.36 5.85
N MET A 71 -3.42 -4.01 6.18
CA MET A 71 -4.76 -3.55 5.77
C MET A 71 -5.14 -2.23 6.42
N VAL A 72 -4.80 -2.04 7.71
CA VAL A 72 -5.02 -0.77 8.42
C VAL A 72 -4.18 0.34 7.78
N ILE A 73 -2.89 0.11 7.57
CA ILE A 73 -2.00 1.08 6.91
C ILE A 73 -2.49 1.39 5.49
N ALA A 74 -2.85 0.39 4.69
CA ALA A 74 -3.39 0.59 3.35
C ALA A 74 -4.63 1.49 3.37
N SER A 75 -5.55 1.26 4.30
CA SER A 75 -6.78 2.05 4.44
C SER A 75 -6.49 3.50 4.83
N LEU A 76 -5.61 3.72 5.82
CA LEU A 76 -5.19 5.06 6.23
C LEU A 76 -4.48 5.80 5.09
N THR A 77 -3.57 5.12 4.40
CA THR A 77 -2.85 5.66 3.26
C THR A 77 -3.78 6.02 2.11
N ALA A 78 -4.81 5.21 1.83
CA ALA A 78 -5.83 5.54 0.82
C ALA A 78 -6.56 6.85 1.14
N LEU A 79 -6.94 7.05 2.41
CA LEU A 79 -7.57 8.31 2.87
C LEU A 79 -6.62 9.50 2.72
N LEU A 80 -5.33 9.32 3.07
CA LEU A 80 -4.33 10.36 2.89
C LEU A 80 -4.13 10.73 1.42
N TYR A 81 -4.11 9.75 0.51
CA TYR A 81 -4.05 10.03 -0.92
C TYR A 81 -5.28 10.77 -1.44
N LEU A 82 -6.47 10.45 -0.90
CA LEU A 82 -7.71 11.13 -1.27
C LEU A 82 -7.67 12.62 -0.90
N GLN A 83 -6.99 13.01 0.18
CA GLN A 83 -6.78 14.43 0.52
C GLN A 83 -6.11 15.20 -0.63
N PHE A 84 -5.19 14.58 -1.36
CA PHE A 84 -4.50 15.21 -2.49
C PHE A 84 -5.41 15.32 -3.70
N VAL A 85 -6.31 14.35 -3.92
CA VAL A 85 -7.37 14.42 -4.95
C VAL A 85 -8.27 15.64 -4.70
N LEU A 86 -8.63 15.87 -3.45
CA LEU A 86 -9.53 16.96 -3.04
C LEU A 86 -8.82 18.32 -2.92
N SER A 87 -7.49 18.35 -2.79
CA SER A 87 -6.71 19.59 -2.63
C SER A 87 -6.70 20.45 -3.89
N ASP A 88 -6.74 21.78 -3.76
CA ASP A 88 -6.69 22.74 -4.88
C ASP A 88 -5.34 22.89 -5.61
N GLY A 89 -4.47 21.89 -5.48
CA GLY A 89 -3.16 21.86 -6.12
C GLY A 89 -3.17 21.46 -7.61
N PHE A 90 -1.98 21.19 -8.12
CA PHE A 90 -1.76 20.79 -9.50
C PHE A 90 -2.60 19.57 -9.90
N TRP A 91 -3.21 19.61 -11.09
CA TRP A 91 -4.11 18.54 -11.57
C TRP A 91 -3.43 17.16 -11.60
N TRP A 92 -2.13 17.10 -11.91
CA TRP A 92 -1.39 15.84 -11.99
C TRP A 92 -1.22 15.20 -10.61
N VAL A 93 -1.08 16.01 -9.54
CA VAL A 93 -1.03 15.51 -8.15
C VAL A 93 -2.33 14.83 -7.78
N ARG A 94 -3.47 15.40 -8.20
CA ARG A 94 -4.80 14.81 -7.98
C ARG A 94 -4.95 13.48 -8.70
N VAL A 95 -4.51 13.39 -9.96
CA VAL A 95 -4.56 12.14 -10.74
C VAL A 95 -3.70 11.06 -10.10
N LEU A 96 -2.44 11.37 -9.75
CA LEU A 96 -1.54 10.40 -9.10
C LEU A 96 -2.06 9.99 -7.72
N GLY A 97 -2.62 10.93 -6.94
CA GLY A 97 -3.27 10.64 -5.66
C GLY A 97 -4.47 9.70 -5.83
N GLY A 98 -5.30 9.92 -6.83
CA GLY A 98 -6.46 9.07 -7.12
C GLY A 98 -6.05 7.64 -7.50
N LEU A 99 -5.04 7.50 -8.36
CA LEU A 99 -4.48 6.20 -8.74
C LEU A 99 -3.86 5.48 -7.54
N ALA A 100 -3.10 6.19 -6.70
CA ALA A 100 -2.50 5.63 -5.50
C ALA A 100 -3.57 5.21 -4.48
N ALA A 101 -4.64 5.99 -4.32
CA ALA A 101 -5.78 5.66 -3.46
C ALA A 101 -6.49 4.40 -3.93
N ALA A 102 -6.79 4.30 -5.24
CA ALA A 102 -7.40 3.13 -5.83
C ALA A 102 -6.51 1.88 -5.65
N GLY A 103 -5.20 2.02 -5.85
CA GLY A 103 -4.24 0.94 -5.62
C GLY A 103 -4.20 0.45 -4.17
N ALA A 104 -4.25 1.37 -3.19
CA ALA A 104 -4.29 1.02 -1.78
C ALA A 104 -5.58 0.30 -1.38
N VAL A 105 -6.74 0.75 -1.88
CA VAL A 105 -8.03 0.04 -1.70
C VAL A 105 -7.99 -1.34 -2.35
N TYR A 106 -7.45 -1.43 -3.57
CA TYR A 106 -7.31 -2.70 -4.28
C TYR A 106 -6.41 -3.69 -3.53
N ALA A 107 -5.34 -3.22 -2.89
CA ALA A 107 -4.50 -4.05 -2.03
C ALA A 107 -5.30 -4.66 -0.86
N VAL A 108 -6.20 -3.90 -0.23
CA VAL A 108 -7.09 -4.41 0.84
C VAL A 108 -8.02 -5.49 0.29
N VAL A 109 -8.58 -5.30 -0.90
CA VAL A 109 -9.43 -6.30 -1.56
C VAL A 109 -8.64 -7.58 -1.82
N LEU A 110 -7.44 -7.48 -2.41
CA LEU A 110 -6.57 -8.63 -2.69
C LEU A 110 -6.20 -9.40 -1.41
N LEU A 111 -5.91 -8.70 -0.31
CA LEU A 111 -5.59 -9.34 0.96
C LEU A 111 -6.79 -10.05 1.61
N ASN A 112 -8.02 -9.82 1.13
CA ASN A 112 -9.23 -10.52 1.57
C ASN A 112 -9.67 -11.68 0.66
N THR A 113 -8.95 -11.93 -0.44
CA THR A 113 -9.20 -13.08 -1.32
C THR A 113 -8.88 -14.42 -0.64
N GLY A 114 -9.48 -15.52 -1.14
CA GLY A 114 -9.24 -16.87 -0.63
C GLY A 114 -7.76 -17.27 -0.61
N PRO A 115 -7.00 -17.14 -1.72
CA PRO A 115 -5.57 -17.49 -1.75
C PRO A 115 -4.74 -16.70 -0.73
N ALA A 116 -5.01 -15.41 -0.58
CA ALA A 116 -4.34 -14.59 0.44
C ALA A 116 -4.70 -15.07 1.86
N ARG A 117 -5.99 -15.33 2.14
CA ARG A 117 -6.44 -15.80 3.45
C ARG A 117 -5.82 -17.16 3.81
N GLN A 118 -5.70 -18.09 2.86
CA GLN A 118 -5.02 -19.36 3.06
C GLN A 118 -3.54 -19.17 3.38
N PHE A 119 -2.85 -18.28 2.65
CA PHE A 119 -1.43 -17.96 2.91
C PHE A 119 -1.20 -17.40 4.32
N PHE A 120 -2.14 -16.64 4.86
CA PHE A 120 -2.08 -16.12 6.23
C PHE A 120 -2.67 -17.08 7.30
N GLY A 121 -3.02 -18.32 6.93
CA GLY A 121 -3.51 -19.35 7.86
C GLY A 121 -4.97 -19.17 8.31
N LEU A 122 -5.79 -18.41 7.58
CA LEU A 122 -7.19 -18.14 7.92
C LEU A 122 -8.18 -19.18 7.38
N GLU A 123 -7.78 -19.96 6.38
CA GLU A 123 -8.62 -20.98 5.74
C GLU A 123 -7.82 -22.26 5.50
N ALA A 124 -8.49 -23.41 5.65
CA ALA A 124 -7.92 -24.70 5.32
C ALA A 124 -7.85 -24.88 3.79
N PRO A 125 -6.80 -25.54 3.25
CA PRO A 125 -6.72 -25.80 1.82
C PRO A 125 -7.91 -26.65 1.37
N GLY A 126 -8.67 -26.19 0.35
CA GLY A 126 -9.67 -27.01 -0.34
C GLY A 126 -11.16 -26.76 -0.02
N ARG A 127 -11.54 -25.63 0.57
CA ARG A 127 -12.93 -25.18 0.59
C ARG A 127 -13.11 -24.03 -0.40
N SER A 128 -13.44 -24.35 -1.64
CA SER A 128 -13.92 -23.42 -2.67
C SER A 128 -15.36 -23.73 -3.00
#